data_AF-A0A7J7LJM7-F1
#
_entry.id   AF-A0A7J7LJM7-F1
#
_cell.length_a   1.000
_cell.length_b   1.000
_cell.length_c   1.000
_cell.angle_alpha   90.00
_cell.angle_beta   90.00
_cell.angle_gamma   90.00
#
_symmetry.space_group_name_H-M   'P 1'
#
loop_
_entity.id
_entity.type
_entity.pdbx_description
1 polymer ?
#
loop_
_entity_poly.entity_id
_entity_poly.type
_entity_poly.pdbx_seq_one_letter_code
_entity_poly.pdbx_strand_id
1 'polypeptide(L)'
;MRDPKRGVLRMKNQLQEVQLEERISSSIPGQSSSIVSLSNHSARTAAQTSMDAKLNAEFEKSVGSFGNSRSLSVTKGVIISEQEQQAMPDEVSTMVYLQKMQKGKEIQSFGRLVAVDEKTSKITAYSENAPEMLTKVTDGKYSDGEHPVLRMGTDIRTLFTTPNASALEKVLGFGEVSLPNPVLVHCKTSGKPFYAIFHRVTGSLIIDFEPVKPYEMPIITTGALQSYKFAAKGIERLQSFSSGCMEGLCDALVHP
;
A
#
# COMPACT_ATOMS: atom_id res chain seq x y z
N MET A 1 6.81 -30.96 0.16
CA MET A 1 6.73 -29.73 -0.67
C MET A 1 6.04 -28.65 0.15
N ARG A 2 6.72 -27.52 0.44
CA ARG A 2 6.10 -26.38 1.14
C ARG A 2 5.19 -25.65 0.14
N ASP A 3 3.94 -25.46 0.52
CA ASP A 3 2.95 -24.72 -0.27
C ASP A 3 3.44 -23.28 -0.49
N PRO A 4 3.66 -22.82 -1.74
CA PRO A 4 4.18 -21.48 -2.04
C PRO A 4 3.27 -20.34 -1.56
N LYS A 5 2.02 -20.65 -1.15
CA LYS A 5 1.06 -19.68 -0.61
C LYS A 5 1.29 -19.29 0.86
N ARG A 6 2.21 -19.95 1.59
CA ARG A 6 2.41 -19.71 3.03
C ARG A 6 3.09 -18.38 3.39
N GLY A 7 3.58 -17.62 2.41
CA GLY A 7 4.38 -16.40 2.63
C GLY A 7 3.69 -15.10 2.23
N VAL A 8 2.43 -15.11 1.81
CA VAL A 8 1.79 -13.94 1.20
C VAL A 8 0.74 -13.37 2.12
N LEU A 9 0.78 -12.04 2.32
CA LEU A 9 -0.26 -11.36 3.09
C LEU A 9 -1.51 -11.18 2.24
N ARG A 10 -2.61 -11.76 2.69
CA ARG A 10 -3.92 -11.61 2.07
C ARG A 10 -4.80 -10.63 2.83
N MET A 11 -5.74 -10.01 2.12
CA MET A 11 -6.88 -9.35 2.75
C MET A 11 -7.86 -10.39 3.27
N LYS A 12 -8.19 -10.31 4.55
CA LYS A 12 -9.31 -11.04 5.14
C LYS A 12 -10.60 -10.27 4.88
N ASN A 13 -11.64 -10.96 4.39
CA ASN A 13 -13.01 -10.43 4.24
C ASN A 13 -14.01 -11.35 4.95
N GLN A 14 -15.21 -10.82 5.24
CA GLN A 14 -16.28 -11.48 6.00
C GLN A 14 -16.65 -12.91 5.55
N LEU A 15 -16.50 -13.25 4.26
CA LEU A 15 -16.81 -14.60 3.73
C LEU A 15 -15.80 -15.68 4.14
N GLN A 16 -14.59 -15.32 4.58
CA GLN A 16 -13.52 -16.29 4.91
C GLN A 16 -13.46 -16.64 6.40
N GLU A 17 -14.05 -15.82 7.28
CA GLU A 17 -14.03 -16.03 8.74
C GLU A 17 -14.98 -17.16 9.17
N VAL A 18 -16.09 -17.37 8.42
CA VAL A 18 -17.06 -18.46 8.67
C VAL A 18 -16.44 -19.85 8.52
N GLN A 19 -15.34 -19.99 7.74
CA GLN A 19 -14.64 -21.27 7.55
C GLN A 19 -13.44 -21.48 8.50
N LEU A 20 -13.04 -20.46 9.27
CA LEU A 20 -11.88 -20.52 10.15
C LEU A 20 -12.25 -20.75 11.62
N GLU A 21 -13.48 -20.42 12.03
CA GLU A 21 -13.97 -20.66 13.39
C GLU A 21 -14.13 -22.17 13.73
N GLU A 22 -14.16 -23.07 12.74
CA GLU A 22 -14.24 -24.51 12.97
C GLU A 22 -12.89 -25.20 13.29
N ARG A 23 -11.74 -24.52 13.21
CA ARG A 23 -10.42 -25.22 13.21
C ARG A 23 -9.38 -24.83 14.25
N ILE A 24 -9.64 -23.93 15.19
CA ILE A 24 -8.61 -23.52 16.16
C ILE A 24 -9.07 -23.78 17.59
N SER A 25 -9.06 -25.05 17.97
CA SER A 25 -8.80 -25.47 19.34
C SER A 25 -7.45 -26.19 19.37
N SER A 26 -6.62 -25.84 20.36
CA SER A 26 -5.26 -26.32 20.64
C SER A 26 -4.10 -25.64 19.89
N SER A 27 -3.29 -24.89 20.65
CA SER A 27 -1.82 -25.07 20.81
C SER A 27 -1.14 -23.76 21.23
N ILE A 28 -0.64 -23.69 22.46
CA ILE A 28 0.27 -22.63 22.95
C ILE A 28 1.71 -23.14 22.78
N PRO A 29 2.66 -22.31 22.30
CA PRO A 29 3.91 -22.17 23.07
C PRO A 29 4.56 -20.77 23.02
N GLY A 30 5.00 -20.30 24.21
CA GLY A 30 6.41 -20.09 24.57
C GLY A 30 7.32 -19.17 23.74
N GLN A 31 7.57 -17.98 24.29
CA GLN A 31 8.72 -17.07 24.16
C GLN A 31 9.84 -17.37 23.13
N SER A 32 9.87 -16.57 22.04
CA SER A 32 11.07 -16.06 21.34
C SER A 32 10.65 -15.12 20.18
N SER A 33 9.99 -14.00 20.50
CA SER A 33 9.21 -13.22 19.52
C SER A 33 10.03 -12.37 18.53
N SER A 34 11.20 -11.88 18.91
CA SER A 34 11.91 -10.87 18.10
C SER A 34 12.61 -11.45 16.86
N ILE A 35 13.28 -12.60 16.98
CA ILE A 35 14.02 -13.23 15.86
C ILE A 35 13.06 -13.94 14.87
N VAL A 36 11.94 -14.46 15.40
CA VAL A 36 10.91 -15.13 14.59
C VAL A 36 10.11 -14.12 13.77
N SER A 37 9.83 -12.93 14.30
CA SER A 37 9.11 -11.88 13.57
C SER A 37 9.89 -11.33 12.37
N LEU A 38 11.20 -11.10 12.52
CA LEU A 38 12.08 -10.61 11.46
C LEU A 38 12.32 -11.64 10.36
N SER A 39 12.52 -12.92 10.74
CA SER A 39 12.71 -14.00 9.77
C SER A 39 11.42 -14.27 8.96
N ASN A 40 10.26 -14.20 9.60
CA ASN A 40 8.96 -14.26 8.92
C ASN A 40 8.72 -13.04 8.01
N HIS A 41 9.12 -11.84 8.42
CA HIS A 41 9.03 -10.64 7.56
C HIS A 41 9.88 -10.80 6.29
N SER A 42 11.14 -11.19 6.42
CA SER A 42 12.03 -11.39 5.27
C SER A 42 11.51 -12.45 4.30
N ALA A 43 10.96 -13.55 4.82
CA ALA A 43 10.36 -14.60 3.99
C ALA A 43 9.11 -14.10 3.24
N ARG A 44 8.28 -13.29 3.89
CA ARG A 44 7.10 -12.66 3.27
C ARG A 44 7.48 -11.69 2.16
N THR A 45 8.48 -10.85 2.40
CA THR A 45 8.99 -9.91 1.39
C THR A 45 9.51 -10.65 0.16
N ALA A 46 10.35 -11.68 0.34
CA ALA A 46 10.90 -12.44 -0.78
C ALA A 46 9.82 -13.18 -1.59
N ALA A 47 8.85 -13.81 -0.92
CA ALA A 47 7.74 -14.49 -1.58
C ALA A 47 6.90 -13.52 -2.42
N GLN A 48 6.62 -12.34 -1.88
CA GLN A 48 5.86 -11.33 -2.58
C GLN A 48 6.63 -10.74 -3.77
N THR A 49 7.88 -10.33 -3.58
CA THR A 49 8.71 -9.82 -4.68
C THR A 49 8.78 -10.82 -5.83
N SER A 50 8.86 -12.12 -5.54
CA SER A 50 8.83 -13.16 -6.56
C SER A 50 7.50 -13.24 -7.31
N MET A 51 6.36 -13.01 -6.64
CA MET A 51 5.05 -13.03 -7.29
C MET A 51 4.81 -11.77 -8.11
N ASP A 52 5.21 -10.60 -7.60
CA ASP A 52 5.13 -9.33 -8.33
C ASP A 52 6.00 -9.40 -9.60
N ALA A 53 7.23 -9.94 -9.48
CA ALA A 53 8.11 -10.17 -10.63
C ALA A 53 7.50 -11.16 -11.65
N LYS A 54 6.84 -12.22 -11.17
CA LYS A 54 6.14 -13.17 -12.04
C LYS A 54 4.96 -12.52 -12.76
N LEU A 55 4.16 -11.74 -12.05
CA LEU A 55 3.05 -10.96 -12.59
C LEU A 55 3.52 -10.00 -13.68
N ASN A 56 4.60 -9.27 -13.42
CA ASN A 56 5.20 -8.36 -14.40
C ASN A 56 5.72 -9.12 -15.63
N ALA A 57 6.41 -10.25 -15.42
CA ALA A 57 6.90 -11.08 -16.52
C ALA A 57 5.77 -11.70 -17.36
N GLU A 58 4.62 -12.02 -16.77
CA GLU A 58 3.41 -12.46 -17.49
C GLU A 58 2.85 -11.33 -18.36
N PHE A 59 2.82 -10.10 -17.84
CA PHE A 59 2.38 -8.92 -18.58
C PHE A 59 3.28 -8.59 -19.78
N GLU A 60 4.60 -8.48 -19.56
CA GLU A 60 5.59 -8.18 -20.61
C GLU A 60 5.59 -9.24 -21.73
N LYS A 61 5.20 -10.49 -21.42
CA LYS A 61 5.02 -11.53 -22.44
C LYS A 61 3.72 -11.40 -23.22
N SER A 62 2.66 -10.90 -22.57
CA SER A 62 1.34 -10.74 -23.17
C SER A 62 1.23 -9.50 -24.06
N VAL A 63 1.98 -8.46 -23.71
CA VAL A 63 2.12 -7.29 -24.53
C VAL A 63 3.34 -7.51 -25.40
N GLY A 64 3.14 -7.92 -26.66
CA GLY A 64 4.22 -7.95 -27.63
C GLY A 64 4.97 -6.61 -27.59
N SER A 65 6.30 -6.67 -27.73
CA SER A 65 7.25 -5.54 -27.65
C SER A 65 6.55 -4.21 -27.95
N PHE A 66 6.34 -3.39 -26.92
CA PHE A 66 5.74 -2.07 -27.07
C PHE A 66 6.61 -1.27 -28.03
N GLY A 67 6.24 -1.28 -29.31
CA GLY A 67 6.75 -0.33 -30.28
C GLY A 67 6.26 1.03 -29.82
N ASN A 68 7.15 1.84 -29.22
CA ASN A 68 6.92 3.22 -28.81
C ASN A 68 6.57 4.17 -29.98
N SER A 69 6.10 3.64 -31.12
CA SER A 69 5.89 4.37 -32.37
C SER A 69 4.42 4.74 -32.64
N ARG A 70 3.51 4.61 -31.68
CA ARG A 70 2.09 4.99 -31.88
C ARG A 70 1.63 6.28 -31.20
N SER A 71 2.56 7.12 -30.76
CA SER A 71 2.25 8.50 -30.43
C SER A 71 3.18 9.42 -31.21
N LEU A 72 2.59 10.38 -31.94
CA LEU A 72 3.17 11.37 -32.86
C LEU A 72 3.18 10.98 -34.36
N SER A 73 1.99 10.84 -34.96
CA SER A 73 1.81 11.22 -36.37
C SER A 73 0.44 11.86 -36.62
N VAL A 74 0.20 13.00 -35.95
CA VAL A 74 -0.66 14.02 -36.57
C VAL A 74 0.27 14.89 -37.41
N THR A 75 -0.01 14.92 -38.71
CA THR A 75 0.52 15.79 -39.77
C THR A 75 1.56 15.18 -40.73
N LYS A 76 1.09 15.03 -41.98
CA LYS A 76 1.76 14.81 -43.28
C LYS A 76 2.17 13.39 -43.65
N GLY A 77 1.51 12.93 -44.71
CA GLY A 77 1.57 11.57 -45.24
C GLY A 77 2.96 11.16 -45.70
N VAL A 78 3.32 9.95 -45.28
CA VAL A 78 4.36 9.12 -45.88
C VAL A 78 3.77 7.71 -45.92
N ILE A 79 3.71 7.13 -47.12
CA ILE A 79 3.34 5.74 -47.34
C ILE A 79 4.44 4.88 -46.74
N ILE A 80 4.11 4.04 -45.76
CA ILE A 80 5.01 2.99 -45.27
C ILE A 80 4.44 1.65 -45.69
N SER A 81 5.26 0.92 -46.43
CA SER A 81 5.07 -0.41 -46.98
C SER A 81 4.77 -1.47 -45.93
N GLU A 82 3.95 -2.43 -46.35
CA GLU A 82 3.58 -3.66 -45.65
C GLU A 82 4.81 -4.49 -45.25
N GLN A 83 4.93 -4.82 -43.97
CA GLN A 83 5.37 -6.09 -43.37
C GLN A 83 6.03 -5.86 -42.00
N GLU A 84 5.21 -5.56 -41.01
CA GLU A 84 5.45 -5.98 -39.63
C GLU A 84 4.06 -6.22 -39.04
N GLN A 85 3.73 -7.49 -38.80
CA GLN A 85 2.52 -7.85 -38.06
C GLN A 85 2.63 -7.20 -36.69
N GLN A 86 2.00 -6.04 -36.53
CA GLN A 86 1.70 -5.42 -35.25
C GLN A 86 0.92 -6.45 -34.43
N ALA A 87 1.63 -7.19 -33.58
CA ALA A 87 1.03 -8.05 -32.59
C ALA A 87 0.28 -7.14 -31.61
N MET A 88 -1.00 -6.91 -31.89
CA MET A 88 -1.91 -6.28 -30.94
C MET A 88 -1.78 -7.05 -29.62
N PRO A 89 -1.65 -6.34 -28.47
CA PRO A 89 -1.71 -7.01 -27.18
C PRO A 89 -2.98 -7.85 -27.12
N ASP A 90 -2.87 -9.10 -26.69
CA ASP A 90 -4.04 -9.94 -26.49
C ASP A 90 -4.94 -9.25 -25.46
N GLU A 91 -6.09 -8.74 -25.91
CA GLU A 91 -7.06 -7.98 -25.09
C GLU A 91 -7.47 -8.79 -23.86
N VAL A 92 -7.59 -10.11 -24.04
CA VAL A 92 -7.89 -11.08 -22.98
C VAL A 92 -6.77 -11.11 -21.93
N SER A 93 -5.51 -11.21 -22.35
CA SER A 93 -4.36 -11.20 -21.44
C SER A 93 -4.22 -9.88 -20.67
N THR A 94 -4.46 -8.75 -21.34
CA THR A 94 -4.45 -7.42 -20.71
C THR A 94 -5.55 -7.32 -19.65
N MET A 95 -6.76 -7.78 -19.96
CA MET A 95 -7.88 -7.80 -19.02
C MET A 95 -7.60 -8.69 -17.80
N VAL A 96 -7.04 -9.90 -18.01
CA VAL A 96 -6.68 -10.81 -16.92
C VAL A 96 -5.62 -10.19 -16.00
N TYR A 97 -4.60 -9.54 -16.59
CA TYR A 97 -3.58 -8.82 -15.83
C TYR A 97 -4.19 -7.68 -15.02
N LEU A 98 -4.99 -6.81 -15.64
CA LEU A 98 -5.66 -5.70 -14.96
C LEU A 98 -6.57 -6.18 -13.84
N GLN A 99 -7.33 -7.25 -14.06
CA GLN A 99 -8.17 -7.85 -13.03
C GLN A 99 -7.33 -8.33 -11.84
N LYS A 100 -6.17 -8.95 -12.09
CA LYS A 100 -5.27 -9.44 -11.04
C LYS A 100 -4.58 -8.29 -10.30
N MET A 101 -4.22 -7.20 -10.98
CA MET A 101 -3.70 -5.98 -10.34
C MET A 101 -4.75 -5.29 -9.47
N GLN A 102 -5.97 -5.13 -9.96
CA GLN A 102 -7.04 -4.43 -9.24
C GLN A 102 -7.64 -5.25 -8.09
N LYS A 103 -7.67 -6.58 -8.22
CA LYS A 103 -8.38 -7.48 -7.29
C LYS A 103 -7.52 -8.61 -6.74
N GLY A 104 -6.19 -8.48 -6.83
CA GLY A 104 -5.23 -9.49 -6.39
C GLY A 104 -5.30 -9.82 -4.89
N LYS A 105 -5.82 -8.88 -4.08
CA LYS A 105 -5.98 -9.00 -2.61
C LYS A 105 -4.68 -9.32 -1.86
N GLU A 106 -3.54 -9.06 -2.49
CA GLU A 106 -2.22 -9.23 -1.92
C GLU A 106 -1.62 -7.83 -1.70
N ILE A 107 -0.99 -7.62 -0.55
CA ILE A 107 -0.43 -6.33 -0.18
C ILE A 107 1.06 -6.46 0.14
N GLN A 108 1.79 -5.36 -0.01
CA GLN A 108 3.21 -5.29 0.36
C GLN A 108 3.43 -5.57 1.85
N SER A 109 4.40 -6.44 2.14
CA SER A 109 4.75 -6.85 3.52
C SER A 109 5.10 -5.69 4.45
N PHE A 110 5.55 -4.56 3.90
CA PHE A 110 5.90 -3.38 4.68
C PHE A 110 4.70 -2.50 5.05
N GLY A 111 3.57 -2.55 4.33
CA GLY A 111 2.36 -1.78 4.63
C GLY A 111 1.36 -2.59 5.46
N ARG A 112 0.39 -1.92 6.09
CA ARG A 112 -0.80 -2.60 6.64
C ARG A 112 -2.02 -1.91 6.12
N LEU A 113 -2.96 -2.68 5.60
CA LEU A 113 -4.13 -2.13 4.95
C LEU A 113 -5.38 -2.48 5.76
N VAL A 114 -6.20 -1.46 6.04
CA VAL A 114 -7.51 -1.61 6.65
C VAL A 114 -8.55 -0.94 5.76
N ALA A 115 -9.64 -1.63 5.47
CA ALA A 115 -10.80 -1.07 4.80
C ALA A 115 -11.89 -0.80 5.84
N VAL A 116 -12.48 0.39 5.75
CA VAL A 116 -13.50 0.89 6.68
C VAL A 116 -14.72 1.31 5.86
N ASP A 117 -15.91 0.95 6.32
CA ASP A 117 -17.15 1.50 5.80
C ASP A 117 -17.27 2.97 6.21
N GLU A 118 -17.40 3.85 5.22
CA GLU A 118 -17.44 5.30 5.43
C GLU A 118 -18.62 5.74 6.31
N LYS A 119 -19.77 5.05 6.21
CA LYS A 119 -20.99 5.43 6.95
C LYS A 119 -20.94 5.02 8.41
N THR A 120 -20.43 3.82 8.67
CA THR A 120 -20.46 3.21 10.01
C THR A 120 -19.14 3.37 10.75
N SER A 121 -18.05 3.78 10.07
CA SER A 121 -16.68 3.78 10.60
C SER A 121 -16.22 2.40 11.10
N LYS A 122 -16.84 1.33 10.59
CA LYS A 122 -16.53 -0.05 10.98
C LYS A 122 -15.59 -0.70 9.99
N ILE A 123 -14.70 -1.54 10.49
CA ILE A 123 -13.76 -2.31 9.68
C ILE A 123 -14.51 -3.37 8.88
N THR A 124 -14.28 -3.40 7.57
CA THR A 124 -14.88 -4.36 6.62
C THR A 124 -13.86 -5.35 6.05
N ALA A 125 -12.58 -4.94 6.01
CA ALA A 125 -11.47 -5.79 5.66
C ALA A 125 -10.18 -5.32 6.35
N TYR A 126 -9.23 -6.22 6.56
CA TYR A 126 -7.90 -5.87 7.03
C TYR A 126 -6.86 -6.90 6.56
N SER A 127 -5.60 -6.48 6.45
CA SER A 127 -4.50 -7.36 6.08
C SER A 127 -4.07 -8.25 7.25
N GLU A 128 -3.60 -9.47 6.95
CA GLU A 128 -3.20 -10.46 7.97
C GLU A 128 -2.17 -9.97 8.99
N ASN A 129 -1.30 -9.02 8.60
CA ASN A 129 -0.28 -8.44 9.47
C ASN A 129 -0.80 -7.27 10.34
N ALA A 130 -2.01 -6.75 10.11
CA ALA A 130 -2.54 -5.58 10.80
C ALA A 130 -2.75 -5.79 12.31
N PRO A 131 -3.37 -6.90 12.81
CA PRO A 131 -3.57 -7.10 14.25
C PRO A 131 -2.24 -7.16 15.02
N GLU A 132 -1.23 -7.78 14.42
CA GLU A 132 0.08 -7.93 15.07
C GLU A 132 0.72 -6.57 15.40
N MET A 133 0.48 -5.54 14.60
CA MET A 133 1.19 -4.28 14.74
C MET A 133 0.34 -3.14 15.29
N LEU A 134 -0.96 -3.14 15.01
CA LEU A 134 -1.87 -2.14 15.53
C LEU A 134 -2.28 -2.45 16.98
N THR A 135 -2.30 -3.72 17.40
CA THR A 135 -2.86 -4.11 18.71
C THR A 135 -1.96 -4.93 19.63
N LYS A 136 -0.78 -5.42 19.20
CA LYS A 136 0.13 -6.09 20.17
C LYS A 136 0.77 -5.07 21.11
N VAL A 137 0.60 -5.30 22.40
CA VAL A 137 1.22 -4.55 23.50
C VAL A 137 2.74 -4.73 23.44
N THR A 138 3.49 -3.64 23.34
CA THR A 138 4.96 -3.67 23.23
C THR A 138 5.64 -3.77 24.59
N ASP A 139 5.02 -3.26 25.64
CA ASP A 139 5.58 -3.25 26.99
C ASP A 139 4.46 -3.49 28.01
N GLY A 140 4.69 -4.42 28.94
CA GLY A 140 3.73 -4.85 29.97
C GLY A 140 3.42 -3.81 31.04
N LYS A 141 3.32 -2.52 30.67
CA LYS A 141 3.10 -1.39 31.59
C LYS A 141 1.73 -0.70 31.43
N TYR A 142 0.80 -1.32 30.70
CA TYR A 142 -0.62 -0.94 30.75
C TYR A 142 -1.45 -2.18 31.04
N SER A 143 -1.64 -2.41 32.34
CA SER A 143 -2.64 -3.32 32.90
C SER A 143 -3.98 -2.61 33.03
N ASP A 144 -5.06 -3.36 32.81
CA ASP A 144 -6.43 -3.14 33.29
C ASP A 144 -7.40 -2.32 32.42
N GLY A 145 -7.54 -2.69 31.13
CA GLY A 145 -8.67 -2.27 30.31
C GLY A 145 -8.91 -3.21 29.13
N GLU A 146 -10.17 -3.40 28.74
CA GLU A 146 -10.52 -4.09 27.48
C GLU A 146 -9.79 -3.42 26.31
N HIS A 147 -8.73 -4.06 25.82
CA HIS A 147 -8.01 -3.56 24.66
C HIS A 147 -8.81 -3.91 23.41
N PRO A 148 -9.23 -2.92 22.60
CA PRO A 148 -9.97 -3.21 21.38
C PRO A 148 -9.07 -4.03 20.44
N VAL A 149 -9.53 -5.23 20.13
CA VAL A 149 -8.89 -6.13 19.17
C VAL A 149 -9.33 -5.72 17.76
N LEU A 150 -8.38 -5.69 16.83
CA LEU A 150 -8.67 -5.48 15.42
C LEU A 150 -9.50 -6.67 14.91
N ARG A 151 -10.80 -6.45 14.69
CA ARG A 151 -11.75 -7.42 14.15
C ARG A 151 -12.69 -6.74 13.17
N MET A 152 -13.31 -7.53 12.29
CA MET A 152 -14.44 -7.05 11.48
C MET A 152 -15.54 -6.46 12.36
N GLY A 153 -16.12 -5.35 11.90
CA GLY A 153 -17.18 -4.64 12.60
C GLY A 153 -16.70 -3.77 13.78
N THR A 154 -15.43 -3.87 14.19
CA THR A 154 -14.81 -2.97 15.16
C THR A 154 -14.75 -1.56 14.58
N ASP A 155 -15.03 -0.57 15.43
CA ASP A 155 -14.90 0.84 15.07
C ASP A 155 -13.43 1.23 15.01
N ILE A 156 -12.98 1.73 13.86
CA ILE A 156 -11.57 2.07 13.61
C ILE A 156 -11.02 3.11 14.59
N ARG A 157 -11.88 4.01 15.09
CA ARG A 157 -11.49 5.10 16.00
C ARG A 157 -10.99 4.58 17.34
N THR A 158 -11.47 3.40 17.75
CA THR A 158 -11.10 2.79 19.04
C THR A 158 -9.64 2.32 19.08
N LEU A 159 -9.00 2.15 17.92
CA LEU A 159 -7.62 1.68 17.83
C LEU A 159 -6.58 2.77 18.08
N PHE A 160 -6.96 4.04 18.07
CA PHE A 160 -6.05 5.19 18.15
C PHE A 160 -6.28 6.03 19.41
N THR A 161 -5.32 6.89 19.72
CA THR A 161 -5.48 7.89 20.80
C THR A 161 -6.66 8.83 20.52
N THR A 162 -7.26 9.41 21.56
CA THR A 162 -8.42 10.30 21.43
C THR A 162 -8.22 11.43 20.40
N PRO A 163 -7.07 12.14 20.37
CA PRO A 163 -6.83 13.17 19.35
C PRO A 163 -6.81 12.61 17.92
N ASN A 164 -6.22 11.43 17.72
CA ASN A 164 -6.16 10.78 16.40
C ASN A 164 -7.52 10.20 15.97
N ALA A 165 -8.34 9.73 16.91
CA ALA A 165 -9.71 9.32 16.65
C ALA A 165 -10.55 10.48 16.10
N SER A 166 -10.49 11.66 16.74
CA SER A 166 -11.17 12.86 16.24
C SER A 166 -10.60 13.38 14.91
N ALA A 167 -9.29 13.21 14.68
CA ALA A 167 -8.69 13.55 13.38
C ALA A 167 -9.24 12.62 12.27
N LEU A 168 -9.39 11.33 12.56
CA LEU A 168 -9.93 10.36 11.61
C LEU A 168 -11.41 10.63 11.28
N GLU A 169 -12.20 11.07 12.26
CA GLU A 169 -13.58 11.53 12.02
C GLU A 169 -13.65 12.71 11.05
N LYS A 170 -12.73 13.67 11.19
CA LYS A 170 -12.63 14.79 10.25
C LYS A 170 -12.28 14.31 8.84
N VAL A 171 -11.38 13.32 8.73
CA VAL A 171 -11.00 12.73 7.43
C VAL A 171 -12.19 12.04 6.77
N LEU A 172 -13.01 11.32 7.53
CA LEU A 172 -14.25 10.71 7.05
C LEU A 172 -15.26 11.76 6.54
N GLY A 173 -15.19 13.00 7.02
CA GLY A 173 -16.01 14.11 6.54
C GLY A 173 -15.50 14.84 5.28
N PHE A 174 -14.24 14.63 4.87
CA PHE A 174 -13.70 15.31 3.68
C PHE A 174 -14.21 14.68 2.38
N GLY A 175 -14.71 15.50 1.44
CA GLY A 175 -15.04 15.02 0.10
C GLY A 175 -13.83 14.46 -0.66
N GLU A 176 -12.65 15.06 -0.47
CA GLU A 176 -11.37 14.62 -1.01
C GLU A 176 -10.39 14.29 0.11
N VAL A 177 -10.07 13.01 0.29
CA VAL A 177 -9.18 12.51 1.38
C VAL A 177 -7.69 12.56 1.03
N SER A 178 -7.34 12.96 -0.18
CA SER A 178 -5.93 13.07 -0.62
C SER A 178 -5.21 14.24 0.04
N LEU A 179 -5.92 15.35 0.31
CA LEU A 179 -5.34 16.56 0.88
C LEU A 179 -4.73 16.38 2.28
N PRO A 180 -5.37 15.68 3.24
CA PRO A 180 -4.77 15.46 4.56
C PRO A 180 -3.67 14.38 4.58
N ASN A 181 -3.37 13.72 3.46
CA ASN A 181 -2.36 12.66 3.46
C ASN A 181 -0.92 13.20 3.48
N PRO A 182 0.00 12.55 4.23
CA PRO A 182 -0.24 11.51 5.23
C PRO A 182 -0.64 12.09 6.60
N VAL A 183 -1.40 11.33 7.41
CA VAL A 183 -1.73 11.70 8.80
C VAL A 183 -0.94 10.85 9.78
N LEU A 184 -0.22 11.49 10.71
CA LEU A 184 0.47 10.78 11.80
C LEU A 184 -0.54 10.30 12.85
N VAL A 185 -0.62 8.99 13.06
CA VAL A 185 -1.50 8.35 14.04
C VAL A 185 -0.73 7.53 15.07
N HIS A 186 -1.22 7.51 16.31
CA HIS A 186 -0.67 6.69 17.39
C HIS A 186 -1.69 5.64 17.82
N CYS A 187 -1.27 4.37 17.79
CA CYS A 187 -2.10 3.27 18.27
C CYS A 187 -2.27 3.34 19.79
N LYS A 188 -3.51 3.20 20.26
CA LYS A 188 -3.85 3.26 21.69
C LYS A 188 -3.21 2.13 22.48
N THR A 189 -3.21 0.91 21.92
CA THR A 189 -2.75 -0.30 22.62
C THR A 189 -1.23 -0.50 22.52
N SER A 190 -0.66 -0.33 21.32
CA SER A 190 0.78 -0.57 21.11
C SER A 190 1.65 0.66 21.37
N GLY A 191 1.07 1.87 21.36
CA GLY A 191 1.77 3.15 21.40
C GLY A 191 2.53 3.49 20.12
N LYS A 192 2.51 2.62 19.10
CA LYS A 192 3.34 2.77 17.91
C LYS A 192 2.80 3.85 16.97
N PRO A 193 3.68 4.71 16.42
CA PRO A 193 3.33 5.71 15.41
C PRO A 193 3.27 5.10 14.00
N PHE A 194 2.29 5.52 13.22
CA PHE A 194 2.14 5.20 11.81
C PHE A 194 1.77 6.44 11.00
N TYR A 195 2.23 6.52 9.75
CA TYR A 195 1.60 7.35 8.74
C TYR A 195 0.37 6.61 8.20
N ALA A 196 -0.79 7.22 8.35
CA ALA A 196 -2.04 6.77 7.75
C ALA A 196 -2.25 7.50 6.41
N ILE A 197 -2.39 6.72 5.34
CA ILE A 197 -2.62 7.21 3.98
C ILE A 197 -4.01 6.76 3.55
N PHE A 198 -4.88 7.74 3.26
CA PHE A 198 -6.30 7.54 3.01
C PHE A 198 -6.63 7.53 1.51
N HIS A 199 -7.40 6.53 1.08
CA HIS A 199 -7.93 6.44 -0.27
C HIS A 199 -9.42 6.07 -0.22
N ARG A 200 -10.27 6.82 -0.93
CA ARG A 200 -11.70 6.51 -1.05
C ARG A 200 -11.95 5.62 -2.26
N VAL A 201 -12.65 4.50 -2.05
CA VAL A 201 -13.06 3.57 -3.12
C VAL A 201 -14.49 3.12 -2.85
N THR A 202 -15.42 3.49 -3.73
CA THR A 202 -16.81 2.99 -3.77
C THR A 202 -17.49 2.90 -2.39
N GLY A 203 -17.50 4.02 -1.63
CA GLY A 203 -18.13 4.10 -0.32
C GLY A 203 -17.37 3.40 0.83
N SER A 204 -16.12 3.00 0.58
CA SER A 204 -15.19 2.54 1.61
C SER A 204 -13.98 3.46 1.67
N LEU A 205 -13.45 3.63 2.88
CA LEU A 205 -12.17 4.27 3.14
C LEU A 205 -11.10 3.20 3.32
N ILE A 206 -10.13 3.17 2.41
CA ILE A 206 -8.93 2.35 2.51
C ILE A 206 -7.85 3.15 3.22
N ILE A 207 -7.24 2.55 4.23
CA ILE A 207 -6.18 3.17 5.03
C ILE A 207 -4.95 2.28 4.95
N ASP A 208 -3.86 2.81 4.40
CA ASP A 208 -2.54 2.19 4.47
C ASP A 208 -1.75 2.77 5.65
N PHE A 209 -1.18 1.90 6.47
CA PHE A 209 -0.39 2.24 7.65
C PHE A 209 1.08 1.90 7.43
N GLU A 210 1.87 2.94 7.25
CA GLU A 210 3.33 2.84 7.18
C GLU A 210 3.96 3.14 8.55
N PRO A 211 4.86 2.27 9.06
CA PRO A 211 5.43 2.45 10.38
C PRO A 211 6.44 3.59 10.37
N VAL A 212 6.33 4.51 11.33
CA VAL A 212 7.31 5.60 11.46
C VAL A 212 8.59 5.07 12.10
N LYS A 213 9.75 5.39 11.52
CA LYS A 213 11.02 4.91 12.06
C LYS A 213 11.39 5.72 13.31
N PRO A 214 12.02 5.11 14.35
CA PRO A 214 12.28 5.79 15.62
C PRO A 214 13.08 7.09 15.50
N TYR A 215 13.99 7.20 14.52
CA TYR A 215 14.81 8.39 14.29
C TYR A 215 14.05 9.53 13.58
N GLU A 216 12.88 9.26 13.01
CA GLU A 216 12.05 10.26 12.32
C GLU A 216 11.19 11.03 13.32
N MET A 217 10.89 10.45 14.49
CA MET A 217 10.01 11.02 15.52
C MET A 217 10.40 12.43 16.01
N PRO A 218 11.68 12.79 16.20
CA PRO A 218 12.06 14.16 16.57
C PRO A 218 12.03 15.15 15.39
N ILE A 219 11.92 14.67 14.14
CA ILE A 219 12.25 15.43 12.91
C ILE A 219 11.04 15.53 11.96
N ILE A 220 9.90 14.89 12.25
CA ILE A 220 8.74 14.75 11.36
C ILE A 220 8.32 16.08 10.69
N THR A 221 8.24 17.17 11.46
CA THR A 221 7.83 18.49 10.92
C THR A 221 8.93 19.14 10.06
N THR A 222 10.21 18.92 10.39
CA THR A 222 11.34 19.49 9.63
C THR A 222 11.64 18.70 8.37
N GLY A 223 11.54 17.37 8.39
CA GLY A 223 11.83 16.50 7.26
C GLY A 223 10.86 16.70 6.09
N ALA A 224 9.55 16.77 6.37
CA ALA A 224 8.55 17.01 5.34
C ALA A 224 8.76 18.36 4.63
N LEU A 225 9.04 19.42 5.38
CA LEU A 225 9.28 20.76 4.83
C LEU A 225 10.54 20.80 3.96
N GLN A 226 11.60 20.08 4.34
CA GLN A 226 12.81 19.96 3.51
C GLN A 226 12.53 19.22 2.20
N SER A 227 11.78 18.12 2.23
CA SER A 227 11.40 17.39 1.01
C SER A 227 10.62 18.27 0.03
N TYR A 228 9.65 19.05 0.52
CA TYR A 228 8.92 20.02 -0.32
C TYR A 228 9.83 21.11 -0.87
N LYS A 229 10.78 21.60 -0.07
CA LYS A 229 11.75 22.61 -0.50
C LYS A 229 12.65 22.08 -1.63
N PHE A 230 13.13 20.84 -1.52
CA PHE A 230 13.93 20.22 -2.58
C PHE A 230 13.10 19.97 -3.83
N ALA A 231 11.85 19.50 -3.69
CA ALA A 231 10.95 19.32 -4.83
C ALA A 231 10.66 20.65 -5.55
N ALA A 232 10.39 21.73 -4.81
CA ALA A 232 10.16 23.05 -5.38
C ALA A 232 11.39 23.56 -6.17
N LYS A 233 12.59 23.38 -5.62
CA LYS A 233 13.85 23.71 -6.33
C LYS A 233 14.04 22.88 -7.60
N GLY A 234 13.71 21.58 -7.56
CA GLY A 234 13.75 20.71 -8.73
C GLY A 234 12.79 21.20 -9.82
N ILE A 235 11.57 21.59 -9.44
CA ILE A 235 10.58 22.16 -10.36
C ILE A 235 11.08 23.48 -10.96
N GLU A 236 11.61 24.40 -10.15
CA GLU A 236 12.18 25.67 -10.64
C GLU A 236 13.32 25.42 -11.64
N ARG A 237 14.20 24.44 -11.39
CA ARG A 237 15.25 24.06 -12.33
C ARG A 237 14.68 23.58 -13.65
N LEU A 238 13.68 22.69 -13.63
CA LEU A 238 13.01 22.20 -14.83
C LEU A 238 12.28 23.31 -15.60
N GLN A 239 11.66 24.26 -14.90
CA GLN A 239 10.99 25.41 -15.52
C GLN A 239 11.98 26.39 -16.17
N SER A 240 13.21 26.48 -15.66
CA SER A 240 14.27 27.31 -16.24
C SER A 240 14.94 26.70 -17.48
N PHE A 241 14.63 25.44 -17.80
CA PHE A 241 15.27 24.71 -18.89
C PHE A 241 14.76 25.18 -20.27
N SER A 242 15.66 25.31 -21.25
CA SER A 242 15.29 25.70 -22.61
C SER A 242 14.49 24.59 -23.28
N SER A 243 13.38 24.95 -23.93
CA SER A 243 12.56 23.99 -24.67
C SER A 243 13.31 23.41 -25.87
N GLY A 244 12.92 22.21 -26.32
CA GLY A 244 13.42 21.59 -27.55
C GLY A 244 14.50 20.52 -27.39
N CYS A 245 14.97 20.24 -26.16
CA CYS A 245 15.93 19.16 -25.89
C CYS A 245 15.34 18.14 -24.89
N MET A 246 14.84 17.02 -25.41
CA MET A 246 14.28 15.94 -24.58
C MET A 246 15.36 15.22 -23.76
N GLU A 247 16.51 14.96 -24.36
CA GLU A 247 17.64 14.29 -23.70
C GLU A 247 18.13 15.09 -22.48
N GLY A 248 18.38 16.39 -22.66
CA GLY A 248 18.76 17.29 -21.58
C GLY A 248 17.68 17.45 -20.50
N LEU A 249 16.40 17.39 -20.87
CA LEU A 249 15.29 17.39 -19.91
C LEU A 249 15.28 16.10 -19.07
N CYS A 250 15.46 14.94 -19.70
CA CYS A 250 15.55 13.65 -19.02
C CYS A 250 16.77 13.60 -18.08
N ASP A 251 17.92 14.09 -18.54
CA ASP A 251 19.12 14.19 -17.71
C ASP A 251 18.90 15.11 -16.51
N ALA A 252 18.27 16.27 -16.72
CA ALA A 252 17.92 17.19 -15.65
C ALA A 252 16.85 16.63 -14.70
N LEU A 253 16.07 15.62 -15.09
CA LEU A 253 15.05 14.99 -14.24
C LEU A 253 15.65 13.91 -13.34
N VAL A 254 16.61 13.13 -13.84
CA VAL A 254 17.21 12.00 -13.11
C VAL A 254 18.31 12.46 -12.14
N HIS A 255 19.01 13.56 -12.46
CA HIS A 255 20.05 14.09 -11.59
C HIS A 255 19.46 15.02 -10.51
N PRO A 256 19.92 14.97 -9.25
CA PRO A 256 19.42 15.83 -8.17
C PRO A 256 19.74 17.31 -8.40
#